data_AF-A0A5E8BD66-F1
#
_entry.id   AF-A0A5E8BD66-F1
#
_cell.length_a   1.000
_cell.length_b   1.000
_cell.length_c   1.000
_cell.angle_alpha   90.00
_cell.angle_beta   90.00
_cell.angle_gamma   90.00
#
_symmetry.space_group_name_H-M   'P 1'
#
loop_
_entity.id
_entity.type
_entity.pdbx_description
1 polymer ?
#
loop_
_entity_poly.entity_id
_entity_poly.type
_entity_poly.pdbx_seq_one_letter_code
_entity_poly.pdbx_strand_id
1 'polypeptide(L)'
;MDLFFGKDRVESSDSGFSYITGLDDSSDYDANGLPTARKIERHSFSVPNATSEDGKEDSFDVDKFLTDHHQFQTLEDIEKQLQNWSVVLEKELVDLINQDYSKFVGLGTSLNSGHPRVQDIKVEVLSFQKELKVIQAVLDESVSEVDSMLQKKFQIMEIENLVENLILYNDKLSDAESRVKEAIGQPHHPPDSTSLDTANNTIRYDYSISELEELGVSVLACEHQRSKVPRSHPFVVSERSRLVALRLHVTSVYPLFFHEYKQKIKTDKKSIDSGRIFGLVLLYKQIKTRIDQDEYELQKASKEELEKKKAAEQSSNGSSSFENGHLKKPSTSRTRSNSPAVLRVS
;
A
#
# COMPACT_ATOMS: atom_id res chain seq x y z
N MET A 1 -17.48 -30.01 -14.82
CA MET A 1 -18.59 -29.59 -13.94
C MET A 1 -19.16 -30.82 -13.29
N ASP A 2 -19.70 -30.62 -12.08
CA ASP A 2 -20.43 -31.54 -11.20
C ASP A 2 -19.53 -32.35 -10.24
N LEU A 3 -19.28 -31.88 -9.01
CA LEU A 3 -20.16 -31.63 -7.84
C LEU A 3 -20.59 -32.91 -7.09
N PHE A 4 -19.90 -33.10 -5.96
CA PHE A 4 -20.43 -33.28 -4.60
C PHE A 4 -21.44 -34.42 -4.27
N PHE A 5 -20.96 -35.26 -3.34
CA PHE A 5 -21.62 -35.90 -2.19
C PHE A 5 -22.77 -36.88 -2.42
N GLY A 6 -22.56 -38.12 -1.93
CA GLY A 6 -23.65 -39.04 -1.70
C GLY A 6 -23.23 -40.43 -1.25
N LYS A 7 -23.18 -40.60 0.08
CA LYS A 7 -23.78 -41.74 0.78
C LYS A 7 -22.95 -43.02 0.93
N ASP A 8 -22.49 -43.17 2.16
CA ASP A 8 -22.16 -44.43 2.82
C ASP A 8 -23.22 -45.52 2.60
N ARG A 9 -22.73 -46.76 2.74
CA ARG A 9 -23.44 -48.03 2.97
C ARG A 9 -23.52 -48.96 1.74
N VAL A 10 -22.57 -49.89 1.70
CA VAL A 10 -22.78 -51.22 1.15
C VAL A 10 -22.33 -52.24 2.19
N GLU A 11 -23.30 -52.97 2.71
CA GLU A 11 -23.17 -54.24 3.43
C GLU A 11 -22.74 -55.34 2.45
N SER A 12 -21.77 -56.15 2.85
CA SER A 12 -21.59 -57.57 2.48
C SER A 12 -20.56 -58.12 3.49
N SER A 13 -20.93 -58.91 4.51
CA SER A 13 -21.21 -60.36 4.48
C SER A 13 -20.21 -61.11 3.59
N ASP A 14 -19.46 -62.13 3.99
CA ASP A 14 -19.26 -62.89 5.21
C ASP A 14 -18.11 -63.85 4.86
N SER A 15 -17.19 -64.16 5.77
CA SER A 15 -16.51 -65.47 5.89
C SER A 15 -15.36 -65.40 6.89
N GLY A 16 -15.76 -65.62 8.14
CA GLY A 16 -15.04 -66.29 9.22
C GLY A 16 -13.55 -66.57 9.07
N PHE A 17 -12.77 -65.83 9.84
CA PHE A 17 -11.70 -66.46 10.63
C PHE A 17 -11.95 -66.10 12.10
N SER A 18 -12.63 -67.00 12.81
CA SER A 18 -12.83 -66.88 14.24
C SER A 18 -11.48 -67.03 14.94
N TYR A 19 -11.00 -65.96 15.56
CA TYR A 19 -10.07 -66.05 16.67
C TYR A 19 -10.78 -66.82 17.79
N ILE A 20 -10.47 -68.12 17.91
CA ILE A 20 -10.79 -68.90 19.10
C ILE A 20 -9.77 -68.48 20.16
N THR A 21 -10.12 -67.48 20.94
CA THR A 21 -9.48 -67.16 22.21
C THR A 21 -10.46 -67.47 23.33
N GLY A 22 -10.06 -68.39 24.21
CA GLY A 22 -10.62 -68.48 25.56
C GLY A 22 -11.89 -69.31 25.71
N LEU A 23 -11.87 -70.57 25.27
CA LEU A 23 -12.54 -71.62 26.03
C LEU A 23 -11.50 -72.18 27.00
N ASP A 24 -11.47 -71.62 28.20
CA ASP A 24 -10.84 -72.27 29.35
C ASP A 24 -11.84 -73.34 29.84
N ASP A 25 -11.84 -74.46 29.13
CA ASP A 25 -12.47 -75.72 29.53
C ASP A 25 -11.55 -76.86 29.07
N SER A 26 -10.69 -77.30 29.97
CA SER A 26 -9.97 -78.57 29.82
C SER A 26 -9.88 -79.24 31.18
N SER A 27 -10.91 -80.03 31.50
CA SER A 27 -10.69 -81.22 32.30
C SER A 27 -9.71 -82.11 31.54
N ASP A 28 -8.42 -82.06 31.91
CA ASP A 28 -7.33 -82.86 31.35
C ASP A 28 -7.48 -84.35 31.74
N TYR A 29 -8.61 -84.94 31.38
CA TYR A 29 -8.90 -86.34 31.59
C TYR A 29 -9.42 -86.93 30.28
N ASP A 30 -8.93 -88.10 29.91
CA ASP A 30 -9.57 -88.88 28.85
C ASP A 30 -11.02 -89.22 29.23
N ALA A 31 -11.80 -89.79 28.31
CA ALA A 31 -13.17 -90.25 28.58
C ALA A 31 -13.27 -91.28 29.73
N ASN A 32 -12.14 -91.70 30.33
CA ASN A 32 -12.02 -92.61 31.46
C ASN A 32 -11.41 -91.97 32.72
N GLY A 33 -11.24 -90.65 32.77
CA GLY A 33 -10.76 -89.98 33.99
C GLY A 33 -9.23 -90.05 34.21
N LEU A 34 -8.42 -90.41 33.21
CA LEU A 34 -6.95 -90.46 33.32
C LEU A 34 -6.27 -89.21 32.74
N PRO A 35 -5.24 -88.67 33.42
CA PRO A 35 -4.50 -87.52 32.93
C PRO A 35 -3.72 -87.86 31.65
N THR A 36 -3.87 -87.04 30.62
CA THR A 36 -3.18 -87.21 29.32
C THR A 36 -1.87 -86.42 29.28
N ALA A 37 -0.92 -86.87 28.44
CA ALA A 37 0.36 -86.19 28.27
C ALA A 37 0.15 -84.78 27.69
N ARG A 38 0.57 -83.76 28.44
CA ARG A 38 0.49 -82.36 28.02
C ARG A 38 1.49 -82.10 26.89
N LYS A 39 1.00 -81.57 25.78
CA LYS A 39 1.84 -81.16 24.64
C LYS A 39 2.62 -79.90 25.02
N ILE A 40 3.93 -79.88 24.75
CA ILE A 40 4.75 -78.69 25.01
C ILE A 40 4.37 -77.60 24.00
N GLU A 41 4.02 -76.42 24.50
CA GLU A 41 3.61 -75.26 23.69
C GLU A 41 4.76 -74.26 23.51
N ARG A 42 4.70 -73.42 22.47
CA ARG A 42 5.78 -72.49 22.11
C ARG A 42 6.11 -71.49 23.22
N HIS A 43 5.09 -71.02 23.95
CA HIS A 43 5.26 -70.05 25.02
C HIS A 43 6.02 -70.64 26.22
N SER A 44 6.03 -71.97 26.39
CA SER A 44 6.84 -72.64 27.41
C SER A 44 8.34 -72.43 27.20
N PHE A 45 8.77 -72.12 25.97
CA PHE A 45 10.16 -71.75 25.64
C PHE A 45 10.40 -70.25 25.60
N SER A 46 9.35 -69.44 25.69
CA SER A 46 9.47 -67.99 25.66
C SER A 46 9.75 -67.50 27.07
N VAL A 47 11.00 -67.10 27.33
CA VAL A 47 11.28 -66.26 28.49
C VAL A 47 10.50 -64.97 28.29
N PRO A 48 9.63 -64.55 29.23
CA PRO A 48 9.07 -63.20 29.19
C PRO A 48 10.27 -62.27 29.26
N ASN A 49 10.54 -61.53 28.19
CA ASN A 49 11.62 -60.55 28.16
C ASN A 49 11.17 -59.34 29.00
N ALA A 50 10.95 -59.56 30.29
CA ALA A 50 10.79 -58.52 31.28
C ALA A 50 12.17 -58.37 31.88
N THR A 51 12.88 -57.33 31.46
CA THR A 51 14.02 -56.80 32.21
C THR A 51 13.54 -56.55 33.65
N SER A 52 13.77 -57.51 34.53
CA SER A 52 13.65 -57.30 35.96
C SER A 52 14.70 -56.25 36.35
N GLU A 53 14.29 -55.25 37.15
CA GLU A 53 15.11 -54.08 37.52
C GLU A 53 16.43 -54.45 38.24
N ASP A 54 16.64 -55.73 38.56
CA ASP A 54 17.83 -56.28 39.22
C ASP A 54 18.90 -56.85 38.28
N GLY A 55 18.79 -56.63 36.96
CA GLY A 55 19.86 -56.93 36.00
C GLY A 55 20.27 -58.41 35.91
N LYS A 56 19.39 -59.30 36.39
CA LYS A 56 19.58 -60.75 36.30
C LYS A 56 18.85 -61.23 35.05
N GLU A 57 19.61 -61.75 34.08
CA GLU A 57 19.04 -62.39 32.91
C GLU A 57 18.14 -63.54 33.39
N ASP A 58 16.84 -63.44 33.15
CA ASP A 58 15.91 -64.52 33.41
C ASP A 58 16.22 -65.67 32.45
N SER A 59 17.15 -66.54 32.84
CA SER A 59 17.53 -67.72 32.06
C SER A 59 16.41 -68.76 32.16
N PHE A 60 16.12 -69.42 31.04
CA PHE A 60 15.21 -70.56 31.00
C PHE A 60 15.58 -71.61 32.06
N ASP A 61 14.68 -71.86 33.01
CA ASP A 61 14.89 -72.78 34.14
C ASP A 61 14.45 -74.20 33.76
N VAL A 62 15.44 -75.02 33.40
CA VAL A 62 15.24 -76.41 32.94
C VAL A 62 14.59 -77.26 34.03
N ASP A 63 14.94 -77.02 35.30
CA ASP A 63 14.45 -77.84 36.41
C ASP A 63 12.97 -77.56 36.67
N LYS A 64 12.54 -76.30 36.58
CA LYS A 64 11.10 -75.94 36.64
C LYS A 64 10.32 -76.50 35.46
N PHE A 65 10.86 -76.37 34.25
CA PHE A 65 10.23 -76.89 33.03
C PHE A 65 10.03 -78.42 33.08
N LEU A 66 11.04 -79.16 33.52
CA LEU A 66 10.94 -80.60 33.68
C LEU A 66 9.98 -80.99 34.81
N THR A 67 9.95 -80.24 35.91
CA THR A 67 9.05 -80.53 37.04
C THR A 67 7.58 -80.38 36.66
N ASP A 68 7.25 -79.38 35.83
CA ASP A 68 5.89 -79.11 35.36
C ASP A 68 5.40 -80.14 34.31
N HIS A 69 6.33 -80.79 33.59
CA HIS A 69 6.01 -81.73 32.51
C HIS A 69 6.26 -83.23 32.85
N HIS A 70 7.07 -83.53 33.85
CA HIS A 70 7.41 -84.92 34.26
C HIS A 70 6.25 -85.66 34.95
N GLN A 71 5.23 -84.96 35.46
CA GLN A 71 4.09 -85.61 36.14
C GLN A 71 3.15 -86.35 35.18
N PHE A 72 3.20 -86.04 33.88
CA PHE A 72 2.19 -86.49 32.92
C PHE A 72 2.78 -87.13 31.64
N GLN A 73 4.11 -87.32 31.54
CA GLN A 73 4.75 -87.79 30.30
C GLN A 73 6.05 -88.58 30.54
N THR A 74 6.40 -89.50 29.64
CA THR A 74 7.71 -90.18 29.67
C THR A 74 8.82 -89.28 29.11
N LEU A 75 10.05 -89.45 29.62
CA LEU A 75 11.20 -88.65 29.18
C LEU A 75 11.48 -88.80 27.68
N GLU A 76 11.22 -89.97 27.10
CA GLU A 76 11.40 -90.26 25.69
C GLU A 76 10.42 -89.45 24.80
N ASP A 77 9.19 -89.23 25.27
CA ASP A 77 8.22 -88.42 24.53
C ASP A 77 8.54 -86.91 24.65
N ILE A 78 9.06 -86.45 25.79
CA ILE A 78 9.58 -85.09 25.96
C ILE A 78 10.77 -84.86 25.02
N GLU A 79 11.70 -85.82 24.92
CA GLU A 79 12.84 -85.75 24.01
C GLU A 79 12.41 -85.65 22.55
N LYS A 80 11.46 -86.50 22.11
CA LYS A 80 10.93 -86.45 20.74
C LYS A 80 10.22 -85.12 20.44
N GLN A 81 9.46 -84.59 21.39
CA GLN A 81 8.80 -83.29 21.22
C GLN A 81 9.81 -82.13 21.15
N LEU A 82 10.86 -82.14 21.97
CA LEU A 82 11.94 -81.15 21.93
C LEU A 82 12.72 -81.20 20.61
N GLN A 83 13.05 -82.40 20.12
CA GLN A 83 13.71 -82.57 18.82
C GLN A 83 12.84 -82.03 17.68
N ASN A 84 11.53 -82.29 17.71
CA ASN A 84 10.61 -81.75 16.71
C ASN A 84 10.51 -80.22 16.80
N TRP A 85 10.44 -79.64 18.00
CA TRP A 85 10.44 -78.19 18.19
C TRP A 85 11.76 -77.54 17.75
N SER A 86 12.91 -78.18 17.94
CA SER A 86 14.19 -77.70 17.44
C SER A 86 14.19 -77.55 15.92
N VAL A 87 13.66 -78.56 15.19
CA VAL A 87 13.57 -78.52 13.72
C VAL A 87 12.56 -77.45 13.26
N VAL A 88 11.43 -77.31 13.96
CA VAL A 88 10.42 -76.28 13.67
C VAL A 88 10.99 -74.88 13.89
N LEU A 89 11.71 -74.66 15.00
CA LEU A 89 12.31 -73.37 15.34
C LEU A 89 13.48 -73.03 14.41
N GLU A 90 14.29 -73.99 14.01
CA GLU A 90 15.36 -73.78 13.04
C GLU A 90 14.79 -73.35 11.69
N LYS A 91 13.72 -74.01 11.24
CA LYS A 91 13.01 -73.62 10.02
C LYS A 91 12.39 -72.23 10.15
N GLU A 92 11.72 -71.93 11.26
CA GLU A 92 11.10 -70.62 11.49
C GLU A 92 12.15 -69.51 11.57
N LEU A 93 13.33 -69.78 12.16
CA LEU A 93 14.45 -68.85 12.19
C LEU A 93 14.95 -68.54 10.78
N VAL A 94 15.14 -69.57 9.95
CA VAL A 94 15.53 -69.40 8.55
C VAL A 94 14.47 -68.63 7.77
N ASP A 95 13.19 -68.93 7.98
CA ASP A 95 12.08 -68.24 7.34
C ASP A 95 12.01 -66.77 7.77
N LEU A 96 12.21 -66.47 9.07
CA LEU A 96 12.26 -65.11 9.60
C LEU A 96 13.45 -64.32 9.06
N ILE A 97 14.65 -64.92 9.04
CA ILE A 97 15.86 -64.31 8.48
C ILE A 97 15.66 -64.01 7.00
N ASN A 98 15.11 -64.95 6.25
CA ASN A 98 14.84 -64.76 4.82
C ASN A 98 13.81 -63.65 4.58
N GLN A 99 12.77 -63.59 5.41
CA GLN A 99 11.75 -62.56 5.33
C GLN A 99 12.33 -61.18 5.65
N ASP A 100 13.12 -61.06 6.71
CA ASP A 100 13.69 -59.78 7.14
C ASP A 100 14.85 -59.33 6.24
N TYR A 101 15.63 -60.26 5.70
CA TYR A 101 16.62 -59.96 4.67
C TYR A 101 15.96 -59.42 3.40
N SER A 102 14.87 -60.03 2.95
CA SER A 102 14.09 -59.56 1.78
C SER A 102 13.54 -58.15 2.01
N LYS A 103 13.00 -57.87 3.21
CA LYS A 103 12.56 -56.51 3.59
C LYS A 103 13.71 -55.52 3.61
N PHE A 104 14.86 -55.88 4.17
CA PHE A 104 16.02 -54.98 4.27
C PHE A 104 16.61 -54.64 2.90
N VAL A 105 16.73 -55.63 2.02
CA VAL A 105 17.15 -55.42 0.62
C VAL A 105 16.12 -54.59 -0.15
N GLY A 106 14.82 -54.85 0.06
CA GLY A 106 13.74 -54.03 -0.48
C GLY A 106 13.81 -52.56 -0.03
N LEU A 107 14.13 -52.33 1.25
CA LEU A 107 14.29 -50.99 1.80
C LEU A 107 15.54 -50.29 1.24
N GLY A 108 16.66 -51.00 1.16
CA GLY A 108 17.91 -50.46 0.60
C GLY A 108 17.78 -50.10 -0.88
N THR A 109 17.08 -50.91 -1.67
CA THR A 109 16.81 -50.61 -3.09
C THR A 109 15.82 -49.46 -3.26
N SER A 110 14.77 -49.38 -2.44
CA SER A 110 13.83 -48.25 -2.41
C SER A 110 14.52 -46.94 -2.01
N LEU A 111 15.39 -46.96 -1.00
CA LEU A 111 16.14 -45.79 -0.56
C LEU A 111 17.16 -45.33 -1.61
N ASN A 112 17.86 -46.27 -2.23
CA ASN A 112 18.83 -45.98 -3.29
C ASN A 112 18.15 -45.41 -4.56
N SER A 113 16.95 -45.92 -4.89
CA SER A 113 16.15 -45.40 -6.01
C SER A 113 15.37 -44.13 -5.67
N GLY A 114 15.22 -43.79 -4.38
CA GLY A 114 14.63 -42.54 -3.92
C GLY A 114 15.57 -41.34 -4.02
N HIS A 115 16.89 -41.55 -3.95
CA HIS A 115 17.89 -40.49 -4.07
C HIS A 115 17.78 -39.66 -5.37
N PRO A 116 17.72 -40.26 -6.58
CA PRO A 116 17.56 -39.49 -7.82
C PRO A 116 16.24 -38.71 -7.85
N ARG A 117 15.14 -39.27 -7.33
CA ARG A 117 13.84 -38.58 -7.26
C ARG A 117 13.89 -37.31 -6.41
N VAL A 118 14.59 -37.37 -5.27
CA VAL A 118 14.80 -36.20 -4.41
C VAL A 118 15.66 -35.15 -5.13
N GLN A 119 16.65 -35.59 -5.90
CA GLN A 119 17.48 -34.69 -6.68
C GLN A 119 16.70 -34.02 -7.82
N ASP A 120 15.80 -34.74 -8.50
CA ASP A 120 14.92 -34.18 -9.53
C ASP A 120 13.97 -33.13 -8.95
N ILE A 121 13.33 -33.43 -7.82
CA ILE A 121 12.46 -32.46 -7.12
C ILE A 121 13.26 -31.22 -6.72
N LYS A 122 14.50 -31.39 -6.24
CA LYS A 122 15.37 -30.25 -5.90
C LYS A 122 15.66 -29.38 -7.12
N VAL A 123 15.91 -29.98 -8.29
CA VAL A 123 16.14 -29.24 -9.53
C VAL A 123 14.87 -28.49 -9.95
N GLU A 124 13.71 -29.13 -9.88
CA GLU A 124 12.43 -28.52 -10.22
C GLU A 124 12.09 -27.33 -9.30
N VAL A 125 12.25 -27.49 -7.98
CA VAL A 125 12.06 -26.42 -7.00
C VAL A 125 13.02 -25.25 -7.27
N LEU A 126 14.27 -25.54 -7.63
CA LEU A 126 15.23 -24.49 -7.98
C LEU A 126 14.87 -23.80 -9.30
N SER A 127 14.28 -24.49 -10.28
CA SER A 127 13.76 -23.88 -11.51
C SER A 127 12.59 -22.95 -11.18
N PHE A 128 11.63 -23.45 -10.40
CA PHE A 128 10.47 -22.68 -9.97
C PHE A 128 10.88 -21.43 -9.19
N GLN A 129 11.86 -21.53 -8.30
CA GLN A 129 12.39 -20.37 -7.58
C GLN A 129 12.99 -19.32 -8.53
N LYS A 130 13.67 -19.74 -9.60
CA LYS A 130 14.19 -18.82 -10.61
C LYS A 130 13.07 -18.16 -11.39
N GLU A 131 12.07 -18.91 -11.83
CA GLU A 131 10.90 -18.40 -12.53
C GLU A 131 10.14 -17.38 -11.68
N LEU A 132 9.95 -17.67 -10.40
CA LEU A 132 9.30 -16.75 -9.47
C LEU A 132 10.07 -15.44 -9.29
N LYS A 133 11.42 -15.49 -9.27
CA LYS A 133 12.25 -14.28 -9.25
C LYS A 133 12.13 -13.45 -10.53
N VAL A 134 12.00 -14.10 -11.69
CA VAL A 134 11.78 -13.40 -12.97
C VAL A 134 10.42 -12.71 -12.96
N ILE A 135 9.37 -13.41 -12.51
CA ILE A 135 8.02 -12.83 -12.38
C ILE A 135 8.03 -11.67 -11.39
N GLN A 136 8.73 -11.81 -10.25
CA GLN A 136 8.88 -10.75 -9.28
C GLN A 136 9.55 -9.51 -9.90
N ALA A 137 10.62 -9.69 -10.68
CA ALA A 137 11.29 -8.58 -11.35
C ALA A 137 10.38 -7.86 -12.35
N VAL A 138 9.59 -8.61 -13.14
CA VAL A 138 8.61 -8.03 -14.07
C VAL A 138 7.50 -7.28 -13.32
N LEU A 139 7.05 -7.83 -12.19
CA LEU A 139 6.04 -7.18 -11.35
C LEU A 139 6.59 -5.87 -10.74
N ASP A 140 7.82 -5.89 -10.23
CA ASP A 140 8.47 -4.71 -9.66
C ASP A 140 8.67 -3.61 -10.73
N GLU A 141 9.03 -3.98 -11.95
CA GLU A 141 9.11 -3.05 -13.09
C GLU A 141 7.74 -2.46 -13.43
N SER A 142 6.69 -3.29 -13.50
CA SER A 142 5.32 -2.83 -13.75
C SER A 142 4.80 -1.90 -12.66
N VAL A 143 5.09 -2.19 -11.38
CA VAL A 143 4.74 -1.31 -10.26
C VAL A 143 5.46 0.03 -10.39
N SER A 144 6.75 0.02 -10.70
CA SER A 144 7.51 1.26 -10.91
C SER A 144 6.98 2.07 -12.10
N GLU A 145 6.55 1.41 -13.18
CA GLU A 145 5.95 2.08 -14.32
C GLU A 145 4.61 2.72 -13.93
N VAL A 146 3.73 1.99 -13.24
CA VAL A 146 2.44 2.49 -12.75
C VAL A 146 2.64 3.68 -11.82
N ASP A 147 3.60 3.62 -10.90
CA ASP A 147 3.92 4.75 -10.01
C ASP A 147 4.37 5.98 -10.80
N SER A 148 5.20 5.79 -11.82
CA SER A 148 5.63 6.88 -12.71
C SER A 148 4.44 7.50 -13.48
N MET A 149 3.49 6.66 -13.91
CA MET A 149 2.28 7.12 -14.60
C MET A 149 1.34 7.86 -13.65
N LEU A 150 1.21 7.39 -12.41
CA LEU A 150 0.43 8.06 -11.37
C LEU A 150 1.02 9.43 -11.05
N GLN A 151 2.35 9.55 -10.91
CA GLN A 151 3.00 10.84 -10.73
C GLN A 151 2.72 11.81 -11.88
N LYS A 152 2.84 11.35 -13.13
CA LYS A 152 2.49 12.15 -14.31
C LYS A 152 1.02 12.57 -14.28
N LYS A 153 0.11 11.65 -13.91
CA LYS A 153 -1.32 11.96 -13.76
C LYS A 153 -1.56 13.03 -12.70
N PHE A 154 -0.92 12.94 -11.55
CA PHE A 154 -1.04 13.96 -10.49
C PHE A 154 -0.54 15.33 -10.97
N GLN A 155 0.59 15.38 -11.67
CA GLN A 155 1.10 16.63 -12.25
C GLN A 155 0.12 17.22 -13.27
N ILE A 156 -0.46 16.40 -14.14
CA ILE A 156 -1.47 16.86 -15.12
C ILE A 156 -2.71 17.38 -14.40
N MET A 157 -3.21 16.68 -13.37
CA MET A 157 -4.36 17.13 -12.59
C MET A 157 -4.10 18.44 -11.84
N GLU A 158 -2.88 18.65 -11.34
CA GLU A 158 -2.48 19.90 -10.71
C GLU A 158 -2.47 21.06 -11.72
N ILE A 159 -1.94 20.82 -12.93
CA ILE A 159 -1.95 21.79 -14.03
C ILE A 159 -3.38 22.07 -14.48
N GLU A 160 -4.22 21.05 -14.64
CA GLU A 160 -5.63 21.18 -15.03
C GLU A 160 -6.39 22.04 -14.02
N ASN A 161 -6.26 21.74 -12.73
CA ASN A 161 -6.89 22.52 -11.67
C ASN A 161 -6.37 23.98 -11.67
N LEU A 162 -5.08 24.18 -11.89
CA LEU A 162 -4.50 25.51 -12.02
C LEU A 162 -5.07 26.26 -13.24
N VAL A 163 -5.22 25.60 -14.38
CA VAL A 163 -5.78 26.18 -15.61
C VAL A 163 -7.26 26.51 -15.43
N GLU A 164 -8.07 25.60 -14.87
CA GLU A 164 -9.46 25.86 -14.54
C GLU A 164 -9.60 27.05 -13.60
N ASN A 165 -8.75 27.13 -12.58
CA ASN A 165 -8.76 28.28 -11.66
C ASN A 165 -8.36 29.59 -12.35
N LEU A 166 -7.43 29.55 -13.30
CA LEU A 166 -6.99 30.71 -14.09
C LEU A 166 -8.09 31.19 -15.04
N ILE A 167 -8.78 30.27 -15.73
CA ILE A 167 -9.92 30.59 -16.61
C ILE A 167 -11.04 31.22 -15.77
N LEU A 168 -11.41 30.56 -14.68
CA LEU A 168 -12.46 31.08 -13.79
C LEU A 168 -12.07 32.46 -13.21
N TYR A 169 -10.80 32.68 -12.88
CA TYR A 169 -10.32 34.00 -12.46
C TYR A 169 -10.49 35.04 -13.58
N ASN A 170 -10.12 34.72 -14.81
CA ASN A 170 -10.28 35.64 -15.95
C ASN A 170 -11.75 35.95 -16.23
N ASP A 171 -12.63 34.95 -16.20
CA ASP A 171 -14.06 35.12 -16.39
C ASP A 171 -14.63 36.04 -15.33
N LYS A 172 -14.29 35.83 -14.04
CA LYS A 172 -14.77 36.69 -12.95
C LYS A 172 -14.21 38.11 -13.02
N LEU A 173 -12.96 38.27 -13.48
CA LEU A 173 -12.37 39.59 -13.72
C LEU A 173 -13.08 40.31 -14.88
N SER A 174 -13.36 39.59 -15.96
CA SER A 174 -14.10 40.10 -17.12
C SER A 174 -15.55 40.47 -16.75
N ASP A 175 -16.23 39.63 -15.97
CA ASP A 175 -17.58 39.87 -15.43
C ASP A 175 -17.62 41.14 -14.58
N ALA A 176 -16.61 41.37 -13.75
CA ALA A 176 -16.54 42.56 -12.92
C ALA A 176 -16.21 43.82 -13.75
N GLU A 177 -15.34 43.70 -14.75
CA GLU A 177 -15.02 44.81 -15.66
C GLU A 177 -16.17 45.19 -16.58
N SER A 178 -16.93 44.22 -17.10
CA SER A 178 -18.09 44.49 -17.95
C SER A 178 -19.14 45.29 -17.18
N ARG A 179 -19.38 44.95 -15.91
CA ARG A 179 -20.26 45.71 -15.00
C ARG A 179 -19.76 47.13 -14.73
N VAL A 180 -18.44 47.31 -14.58
CA VAL A 180 -17.85 48.65 -14.47
C VAL A 180 -18.05 49.43 -15.78
N LYS A 181 -17.82 48.81 -16.94
CA LYS A 181 -18.01 49.45 -18.25
C LYS A 181 -19.46 49.79 -18.53
N GLU A 182 -20.40 48.93 -18.16
CA GLU A 182 -21.84 49.17 -18.31
C GLU A 182 -22.27 50.39 -17.49
N ALA A 183 -21.87 50.46 -16.22
CA ALA A 183 -22.18 51.60 -15.37
C ALA A 183 -21.49 52.91 -15.79
N ILE A 184 -20.31 52.86 -16.42
CA ILE A 184 -19.66 54.03 -17.01
C ILE A 184 -20.31 54.40 -18.36
N GLY A 185 -20.90 53.43 -19.06
CA GLY A 185 -21.42 53.56 -20.42
C GLY A 185 -22.92 53.84 -20.54
N GLN A 186 -23.68 53.90 -19.44
CA GLN A 186 -25.12 54.20 -19.45
C GLN A 186 -25.41 55.72 -19.29
N PRO A 187 -25.85 56.43 -20.34
CA PRO A 187 -26.58 57.69 -20.20
C PRO A 187 -28.09 57.39 -20.07
N HIS A 188 -28.55 56.98 -18.89
CA HIS A 188 -29.96 56.70 -18.65
C HIS A 188 -30.61 57.68 -17.68
N HIS A 189 -30.83 58.93 -18.14
CA HIS A 189 -32.02 59.71 -17.78
C HIS A 189 -32.23 60.86 -18.80
N PRO A 190 -33.47 61.13 -19.28
CA PRO A 190 -33.76 62.37 -19.98
C PRO A 190 -33.50 63.58 -19.06
N PRO A 191 -32.99 64.71 -19.59
CA PRO A 191 -32.49 65.81 -18.80
C PRO A 191 -33.66 66.66 -18.29
N ASP A 192 -34.25 66.29 -17.17
CA ASP A 192 -35.10 67.21 -16.42
C ASP A 192 -34.32 67.80 -15.25
N SER A 193 -33.96 69.07 -15.47
CA SER A 193 -33.75 70.13 -14.48
C SER A 193 -32.41 70.20 -13.71
N THR A 194 -31.60 71.14 -14.21
CA THR A 194 -30.72 72.06 -13.46
C THR A 194 -29.49 71.50 -12.74
N SER A 195 -28.34 71.57 -13.42
CA SER A 195 -27.09 72.12 -12.86
C SER A 195 -26.01 72.12 -13.94
N LEU A 196 -25.79 73.28 -14.58
CA LEU A 196 -24.54 73.58 -15.27
C LEU A 196 -23.46 73.71 -14.19
N ASP A 197 -22.57 72.72 -14.09
CA ASP A 197 -21.25 72.89 -13.49
C ASP A 197 -20.19 72.25 -14.41
N THR A 198 -19.84 73.03 -15.43
CA THR A 198 -18.64 72.87 -16.24
C THR A 198 -17.44 73.29 -15.40
N ALA A 199 -16.85 72.39 -14.60
CA ALA A 199 -15.51 72.64 -14.02
C ALA A 199 -14.75 71.40 -13.50
N ASN A 200 -15.38 70.26 -13.25
CA ASN A 200 -14.67 69.08 -12.79
C ASN A 200 -15.07 67.87 -13.62
N ASN A 201 -14.12 67.34 -14.39
CA ASN A 201 -14.21 66.05 -15.08
C ASN A 201 -14.18 64.89 -14.06
N THR A 202 -14.95 65.00 -12.98
CA THR A 202 -15.22 63.92 -12.04
C THR A 202 -16.31 63.09 -12.70
N ILE A 203 -15.91 61.95 -13.26
CA ILE A 203 -16.84 60.94 -13.77
C ILE A 203 -17.88 60.70 -12.68
N ARG A 204 -19.12 61.13 -12.92
CA ARG A 204 -20.24 60.81 -12.04
C ARG A 204 -20.59 59.35 -12.28
N TYR A 205 -20.59 58.58 -11.22
CA TYR A 205 -20.90 57.17 -11.25
C TYR A 205 -22.35 57.00 -10.81
N ASP A 206 -23.26 56.86 -11.78
CA ASP A 206 -24.68 56.72 -11.52
C ASP A 206 -25.00 55.24 -11.22
N TYR A 207 -24.56 54.75 -10.05
CA TYR A 207 -24.89 53.40 -9.58
C TYR A 207 -26.20 53.38 -8.80
N SER A 208 -27.12 52.46 -9.14
CA SER A 208 -28.19 52.06 -8.23
C SER A 208 -27.64 51.19 -7.08
N ILE A 209 -28.39 51.08 -5.98
CA ILE A 209 -28.02 50.23 -4.83
C ILE A 209 -27.80 48.78 -5.28
N SER A 210 -28.67 48.25 -6.15
CA SER A 210 -28.58 46.87 -6.65
C SER A 210 -27.34 46.64 -7.52
N GLU A 211 -27.03 47.56 -8.44
CA GLU A 211 -25.85 47.44 -9.31
C GLU A 211 -24.55 47.51 -8.51
N LEU A 212 -24.53 48.30 -7.43
CA LEU A 212 -23.37 48.41 -6.55
C LEU A 212 -23.23 47.20 -5.61
N GLU A 213 -24.32 46.58 -5.16
CA GLU A 213 -24.28 45.29 -4.47
C GLU A 213 -23.74 44.20 -5.41
N GLU A 214 -24.26 44.15 -6.64
CA GLU A 214 -23.85 43.20 -7.66
C GLU A 214 -22.38 43.35 -8.10
N LEU A 215 -21.90 44.58 -8.29
CA LEU A 215 -20.49 44.87 -8.53
C LEU A 215 -19.64 44.43 -7.34
N GLY A 216 -20.13 44.67 -6.14
CA GLY A 216 -19.46 44.27 -4.91
C GLY A 216 -19.24 42.76 -4.79
N VAL A 217 -20.29 42.00 -5.10
CA VAL A 217 -20.24 40.53 -5.08
C VAL A 217 -19.31 39.99 -6.17
N SER A 218 -19.33 40.57 -7.37
CA SER A 218 -18.42 40.12 -8.45
C SER A 218 -16.95 40.39 -8.14
N VAL A 219 -16.65 41.54 -7.52
CA VAL A 219 -15.30 41.90 -7.06
C VAL A 219 -14.82 40.96 -5.95
N LEU A 220 -15.69 40.62 -4.98
CA LEU A 220 -15.36 39.64 -3.94
C LEU A 220 -15.12 38.24 -4.52
N ALA A 221 -15.93 37.82 -5.50
CA ALA A 221 -15.74 36.53 -6.18
C ALA A 221 -14.40 36.49 -6.93
N CYS A 222 -14.04 37.58 -7.61
CA CYS A 222 -12.73 37.73 -8.27
C CYS A 222 -11.58 37.64 -7.25
N GLU A 223 -11.67 38.34 -6.12
CA GLU A 223 -10.65 38.29 -5.07
C GLU A 223 -10.53 36.92 -4.39
N HIS A 224 -11.66 36.24 -4.17
CA HIS A 224 -11.65 34.88 -3.67
C HIS A 224 -10.96 33.92 -4.65
N GLN A 225 -11.28 34.03 -5.94
CA GLN A 225 -10.68 33.16 -6.95
C GLN A 225 -9.18 33.44 -7.15
N ARG A 226 -8.76 34.71 -7.03
CA ARG A 226 -7.34 35.09 -7.02
C ARG A 226 -6.56 34.42 -5.89
N SER A 227 -7.18 34.23 -4.71
CA SER A 227 -6.51 33.56 -3.57
C SER A 227 -6.14 32.10 -3.83
N LYS A 228 -6.79 31.44 -4.81
CA LYS A 228 -6.53 30.05 -5.21
C LYS A 228 -5.42 29.90 -6.24
N VAL A 229 -4.98 31.00 -6.87
CA VAL A 229 -3.99 30.98 -7.94
C VAL A 229 -2.63 31.50 -7.42
N PRO A 230 -1.50 30.82 -7.75
CA PRO A 230 -0.17 31.30 -7.39
C PRO A 230 0.12 32.70 -7.96
N ARG A 231 0.60 33.61 -7.10
CA ARG A 231 0.86 35.02 -7.45
C ARG A 231 2.03 35.25 -8.40
N SER A 232 2.92 34.25 -8.52
CA SER A 232 4.07 34.23 -9.40
C SER A 232 3.72 33.82 -10.84
N HIS A 233 2.48 33.37 -11.09
CA HIS A 233 2.09 32.93 -12.42
C HIS A 233 2.10 34.11 -13.43
N PRO A 234 2.75 33.99 -14.61
CA PRO A 234 2.91 35.09 -15.57
C PRO A 234 1.59 35.76 -15.97
N PHE A 235 0.51 34.98 -16.08
CA PHE A 235 -0.83 35.49 -16.36
C PHE A 235 -1.38 36.40 -15.27
N VAL A 236 -1.16 36.06 -13.99
CA VAL A 236 -1.62 36.92 -12.89
C VAL A 236 -0.84 38.23 -12.92
N VAL A 237 0.43 38.21 -13.33
CA VAL A 237 1.26 39.41 -13.49
C VAL A 237 0.76 40.32 -14.61
N SER A 238 0.38 39.77 -15.77
CA SER A 238 -0.19 40.58 -16.87
C SER A 238 -1.54 41.19 -16.50
N GLU A 239 -2.34 40.48 -15.70
CA GLU A 239 -3.68 40.89 -15.30
C GLU A 239 -3.70 41.86 -14.10
N ARG A 240 -2.54 42.19 -13.50
CA ARG A 240 -2.49 43.09 -12.33
C ARG A 240 -3.01 44.48 -12.62
N SER A 241 -2.73 45.04 -13.80
CA SER A 241 -3.16 46.39 -14.17
C SER A 241 -4.68 46.52 -14.18
N ARG A 242 -5.36 45.51 -14.74
CA ARG A 242 -6.81 45.37 -14.80
C ARG A 242 -7.43 45.29 -13.41
N LEU A 243 -6.88 44.43 -12.56
CA LEU A 243 -7.33 44.31 -11.17
C LEU A 243 -7.05 45.58 -10.34
N VAL A 244 -5.92 46.26 -10.54
CA VAL A 244 -5.65 47.55 -9.88
C VAL A 244 -6.64 48.62 -10.31
N ALA A 245 -6.97 48.70 -11.60
CA ALA A 245 -7.98 49.64 -12.09
C ALA A 245 -9.36 49.38 -11.46
N LEU A 246 -9.76 48.11 -11.36
CA LEU A 246 -11.00 47.70 -10.70
C LEU A 246 -10.99 48.02 -9.19
N ARG A 247 -9.88 47.77 -8.49
CA ARG A 247 -9.73 48.11 -7.06
C ARG A 247 -9.80 49.61 -6.82
N LEU A 248 -9.13 50.41 -7.66
CA LEU A 248 -9.19 51.87 -7.60
C LEU A 248 -10.61 52.37 -7.84
N HIS A 249 -11.29 51.82 -8.85
CA HIS A 249 -12.68 52.14 -9.15
C HIS A 249 -13.58 51.87 -7.94
N VAL A 250 -13.58 50.66 -7.39
CA VAL A 250 -14.37 50.28 -6.20
C VAL A 250 -14.02 51.14 -4.98
N THR A 251 -12.74 51.43 -4.77
CA THR A 251 -12.29 52.27 -3.65
C THR A 251 -12.79 53.71 -3.76
N SER A 252 -12.99 54.22 -4.98
CA SER A 252 -13.49 55.56 -5.24
C SER A 252 -15.02 55.66 -5.23
N VAL A 253 -15.73 54.66 -5.80
CA VAL A 253 -17.18 54.71 -6.00
C VAL A 253 -17.96 54.53 -4.70
N TYR A 254 -17.59 53.56 -3.86
CA TYR A 254 -18.34 53.27 -2.63
C TYR A 254 -18.39 54.47 -1.66
N PRO A 255 -17.27 55.17 -1.35
CA PRO A 255 -17.32 56.37 -0.52
C PRO A 255 -18.15 57.51 -1.10
N LEU A 256 -18.08 57.71 -2.43
CA LEU A 256 -18.87 58.74 -3.11
C LEU A 256 -20.36 58.43 -3.02
N PHE A 257 -20.74 57.18 -3.27
CA PHE A 257 -22.11 56.70 -3.14
C PHE A 257 -22.65 56.89 -1.71
N PHE A 258 -21.88 56.53 -0.67
CA PHE A 258 -22.29 56.73 0.72
C PHE A 258 -22.43 58.21 1.08
N HIS A 259 -21.58 59.08 0.54
CA HIS A 259 -21.67 60.52 0.77
C HIS A 259 -22.94 61.10 0.15
N GLU A 260 -23.27 60.73 -1.09
CA GLU A 260 -24.49 61.15 -1.78
C GLU A 260 -25.75 60.60 -1.09
N TYR A 261 -25.75 59.33 -0.71
CA TYR A 261 -26.86 58.72 0.04
C TYR A 261 -27.09 59.41 1.39
N LYS A 262 -26.01 59.76 2.11
CA LYS A 262 -26.11 60.52 3.36
C LYS A 262 -26.69 61.92 3.14
N GLN A 263 -26.45 62.55 2.00
CA GLN A 263 -27.10 63.82 1.64
C GLN A 263 -28.60 63.62 1.35
N LYS A 264 -28.97 62.56 0.60
CA LYS A 264 -30.37 62.20 0.30
C LYS A 264 -31.20 61.90 1.55
N ILE A 265 -30.65 61.22 2.57
CA ILE A 265 -31.35 61.00 3.86
C ILE A 265 -31.61 62.32 4.61
N LYS A 266 -30.69 63.29 4.52
CA LYS A 266 -30.86 64.58 5.20
C LYS A 266 -32.00 65.39 4.59
N THR A 267 -32.22 65.26 3.28
CA THR A 267 -33.29 65.94 2.54
C THR A 267 -34.61 65.19 2.62
N ASP A 268 -34.59 63.86 2.68
CA ASP A 268 -35.79 63.02 2.62
C ASP A 268 -35.85 62.03 3.80
N LYS A 269 -36.67 62.35 4.81
CA LYS A 269 -36.74 61.63 6.11
C LYS A 269 -37.39 60.23 6.03
N LYS A 270 -37.83 59.79 4.86
CA LYS A 270 -38.38 58.44 4.62
C LYS A 270 -37.49 57.69 3.64
N SER A 271 -36.41 57.06 4.12
CA SER A 271 -35.66 56.08 3.31
C SER A 271 -35.84 54.68 3.89
N ILE A 272 -36.37 53.79 3.05
CA ILE A 272 -36.76 52.40 3.34
C ILE A 272 -35.55 51.43 3.24
N ASP A 273 -34.38 51.91 2.82
CA ASP A 273 -33.26 51.04 2.40
C ASP A 273 -32.06 51.00 3.36
N SER A 274 -32.21 51.42 4.63
CA SER A 274 -31.08 51.47 5.57
C SER A 274 -30.41 50.10 5.79
N GLY A 275 -31.18 49.01 5.70
CA GLY A 275 -30.68 47.64 5.81
C GLY A 275 -29.81 47.21 4.62
N ARG A 276 -30.20 47.57 3.39
CA ARG A 276 -29.42 47.29 2.18
C ARG A 276 -28.10 48.05 2.18
N ILE A 277 -28.14 49.30 2.60
CA ILE A 277 -26.94 50.14 2.65
C ILE A 277 -26.01 49.75 3.77
N PHE A 278 -26.54 49.28 4.90
CA PHE A 278 -25.71 48.62 5.90
C PHE A 278 -25.01 47.37 5.32
N GLY A 279 -25.72 46.55 4.54
CA GLY A 279 -25.14 45.44 3.77
C GLY A 279 -24.03 45.90 2.82
N LEU A 280 -24.25 47.00 2.11
CA LEU A 280 -23.31 47.61 1.17
C LEU A 280 -22.06 48.16 1.88
N VAL A 281 -22.21 48.74 3.07
CA VAL A 281 -21.10 49.17 3.94
C VAL A 281 -20.30 47.98 4.43
N LEU A 282 -20.95 46.89 4.85
CA LEU A 282 -20.27 45.65 5.25
C LEU A 282 -19.49 45.06 4.07
N LEU A 283 -20.10 45.03 2.90
CA LEU A 283 -19.50 44.52 1.68
C LEU A 283 -18.26 45.35 1.28
N TYR A 284 -18.37 46.68 1.32
CA TYR A 284 -17.22 47.58 1.10
C TYR A 284 -16.09 47.34 2.10
N LYS A 285 -16.44 47.20 3.40
CA LYS A 285 -15.46 46.89 4.45
C LYS A 285 -14.75 45.57 4.14
N GLN A 286 -15.48 44.54 3.75
CA GLN A 286 -14.92 43.24 3.40
C GLN A 286 -13.99 43.33 2.18
N ILE A 287 -14.41 43.99 1.10
CA ILE A 287 -13.56 44.23 -0.07
C ILE A 287 -12.28 44.98 0.34
N LYS A 288 -12.43 46.07 1.08
CA LYS A 288 -11.29 46.90 1.51
C LYS A 288 -10.29 46.12 2.34
N THR A 289 -10.76 45.32 3.31
CA THR A 289 -9.86 44.47 4.11
C THR A 289 -9.09 43.45 3.26
N ARG A 290 -9.71 42.90 2.21
CA ARG A 290 -9.04 41.97 1.29
C ARG A 290 -8.00 42.67 0.43
N ILE A 291 -8.32 43.85 -0.10
CA ILE A 291 -7.38 44.68 -0.86
C ILE A 291 -6.17 45.05 0.01
N ASP A 292 -6.41 45.55 1.23
CA ASP A 292 -5.35 45.95 2.15
C ASP A 292 -4.45 44.76 2.55
N GLN A 293 -5.04 43.58 2.78
CA GLN A 293 -4.30 42.33 3.04
C GLN A 293 -3.39 41.95 1.87
N ASP A 294 -3.87 42.05 0.64
CA ASP A 294 -3.07 41.74 -0.54
C ASP A 294 -1.93 42.71 -0.76
N GLU A 295 -2.16 44.00 -0.55
CA GLU A 295 -1.12 45.01 -0.64
C GLU A 295 -0.03 44.78 0.40
N TYR A 296 -0.41 44.42 1.63
CA TYR A 296 0.53 44.04 2.68
C TYR A 296 1.37 42.82 2.30
N GLU A 297 0.75 41.76 1.77
CA GLU A 297 1.47 40.55 1.40
C GLU A 297 2.38 40.73 0.17
N LEU A 298 2.00 41.59 -0.78
CA LEU A 298 2.87 41.98 -1.90
C LEU A 298 4.09 42.77 -1.40
N GLN A 299 3.91 43.69 -0.45
CA GLN A 299 5.02 44.43 0.16
C GLN A 299 5.95 43.52 0.95
N LYS A 300 5.40 42.52 1.66
CA LYS A 300 6.19 41.51 2.38
C LYS A 300 7.03 40.66 1.42
N ALA A 301 6.43 40.14 0.34
CA ALA A 301 7.14 39.34 -0.66
C ALA A 301 8.28 40.13 -1.34
N SER A 302 8.05 41.41 -1.67
CA SER A 302 9.08 42.28 -2.26
C SER A 302 10.26 42.52 -1.30
N LYS A 303 9.99 42.68 0.00
CA LYS A 303 11.05 42.82 1.03
C LYS A 303 11.87 41.54 1.18
N GLU A 304 11.21 40.39 1.23
CA GLU A 304 11.89 39.09 1.33
C GLU A 304 12.76 38.78 0.11
N GLU A 305 12.32 39.12 -1.11
CA GLU A 305 13.14 39.00 -2.31
C GLU A 305 14.37 39.92 -2.28
N LEU A 306 14.21 41.15 -1.77
CA LEU A 306 15.32 42.09 -1.62
C LEU A 306 16.34 41.60 -0.58
N GLU A 307 15.88 41.00 0.52
CA GLU A 307 16.76 40.39 1.53
C GLU A 307 17.49 39.15 1.01
N LYS A 308 16.82 38.29 0.23
CA LYS A 308 17.46 37.15 -0.45
C LYS A 308 18.53 37.61 -1.44
N LYS A 309 18.27 38.68 -2.21
CA LYS A 309 19.26 39.27 -3.12
C LYS A 309 20.46 39.86 -2.36
N LYS A 310 20.22 40.58 -1.26
CA LYS A 310 21.28 41.11 -0.40
C LYS A 310 22.11 39.99 0.25
N ALA A 311 21.48 38.89 0.68
CA ALA A 311 22.18 37.73 1.23
C ALA A 311 23.04 37.00 0.16
N ALA A 312 22.54 36.90 -1.07
CA ALA A 312 23.29 36.33 -2.19
C ALA A 312 24.50 37.21 -2.58
N GLU A 313 24.35 38.53 -2.56
CA GLU A 313 25.45 39.48 -2.83
C GLU A 313 26.54 39.47 -1.73
N GLN A 314 26.15 39.28 -0.46
CA GLN A 314 27.10 39.14 0.65
C GLN A 314 27.87 37.81 0.61
N SER A 315 27.23 36.72 0.15
CA SER A 315 27.90 35.43 -0.08
C SER A 315 28.89 35.48 -1.26
N SER A 316 28.55 36.24 -2.32
CA SER A 316 29.41 36.48 -3.49
C SER A 316 30.68 37.29 -3.15
N ASN A 317 30.55 38.34 -2.34
CA ASN A 317 31.69 39.21 -1.96
C ASN A 317 32.64 38.59 -0.91
N GLY A 318 32.29 37.46 -0.29
CA GLY A 318 33.17 36.72 0.62
C GLY A 318 34.26 35.89 -0.06
N SER A 319 34.19 35.69 -1.37
CA SER A 319 35.11 34.81 -2.12
C SER A 319 36.23 35.54 -2.89
N SER A 320 36.33 36.88 -2.81
CA SER A 320 37.35 37.66 -3.53
C SER A 320 38.54 38.12 -2.68
N SER A 321 38.65 37.68 -1.42
CA SER A 321 39.72 38.08 -0.50
C SER A 321 40.64 36.92 -0.10
N PHE A 322 41.06 36.06 -1.02
CA PHE A 322 42.22 35.16 -0.81
C PHE A 322 42.81 34.74 -2.15
N GLU A 323 43.59 35.61 -2.79
CA GLU A 323 44.76 35.22 -3.61
C GLU A 323 45.48 36.47 -4.13
N ASN A 324 46.44 36.96 -3.35
CA ASN A 324 47.52 37.78 -3.87
C ASN A 324 48.82 37.29 -3.22
N GLY A 325 49.41 36.28 -3.84
CA GLY A 325 50.67 35.70 -3.42
C GLY A 325 51.31 34.92 -4.57
N HIS A 326 52.40 35.47 -5.09
CA HIS A 326 53.44 34.83 -5.90
C HIS A 326 53.34 34.87 -7.43
N LEU A 327 54.14 35.79 -7.98
CA LEU A 327 54.67 35.76 -9.33
C LEU A 327 55.33 34.40 -9.66
N LYS A 328 54.96 33.82 -10.80
CA LYS A 328 55.89 33.14 -11.72
C LYS A 328 55.34 33.17 -13.15
N LYS A 329 56.01 33.91 -14.04
CA LYS A 329 55.90 33.75 -15.49
C LYS A 329 56.88 32.64 -15.95
N PRO A 330 56.99 32.30 -17.25
CA PRO A 330 56.06 31.47 -18.01
C PRO A 330 56.81 30.27 -18.67
N SER A 331 56.10 29.23 -19.10
CA SER A 331 56.67 28.24 -20.03
C SER A 331 55.71 27.94 -21.17
N THR A 332 56.26 28.13 -22.37
CA THR A 332 55.66 28.03 -23.69
C THR A 332 55.57 26.59 -24.20
N SER A 333 54.43 26.22 -24.77
CA SER A 333 54.28 25.25 -25.88
C SER A 333 52.81 25.33 -26.37
N ARG A 334 52.48 26.00 -27.48
CA ARG A 334 52.53 25.53 -28.88
C ARG A 334 52.09 24.06 -29.01
N THR A 335 50.86 23.79 -29.49
CA THR A 335 50.52 23.53 -30.92
C THR A 335 49.07 23.03 -31.10
N ARG A 336 48.43 23.49 -32.19
CA ARG A 336 47.52 22.78 -33.13
C ARG A 336 46.22 22.16 -32.60
N SER A 337 45.07 22.72 -32.99
CA SER A 337 44.27 22.40 -34.20
C SER A 337 43.59 21.02 -34.16
N ASN A 338 42.26 21.01 -33.98
CA ASN A 338 41.31 20.31 -34.85
C ASN A 338 39.86 20.46 -34.36
N SER A 339 39.03 21.13 -35.17
CA SER A 339 37.64 20.72 -35.44
C SER A 339 37.67 19.35 -36.16
N PRO A 340 36.59 18.53 -36.28
CA PRO A 340 35.17 18.85 -36.50
C PRO A 340 34.26 17.95 -35.61
N ALA A 341 32.96 17.68 -35.77
CA ALA A 341 32.01 17.77 -36.87
C ALA A 341 30.57 17.74 -36.31
N VAL A 342 29.69 18.36 -37.08
CA VAL A 342 28.23 18.29 -37.00
C VAL A 342 27.76 16.90 -37.44
N LEU A 343 26.91 16.24 -36.63
CA LEU A 343 26.16 15.06 -37.05
C LEU A 343 24.66 15.39 -37.12
N ARG A 344 24.16 15.28 -38.34
CA ARG A 344 22.78 15.44 -38.81
C ARG A 344 22.09 14.10 -38.58
N VAL A 345 20.99 14.09 -37.83
CA VAL A 345 20.13 12.91 -37.63
C VAL A 345 19.07 12.90 -38.74
N SER A 346 18.90 11.73 -39.37
CA SER A 346 17.77 11.38 -40.24
C SER A 346 16.60 10.86 -39.41
#